data_AF-A0A0Q6RXV9-F1
#
_entry.id   AF-A0A0Q6RXV9-F1
#
_cell.length_a   1.000
_cell.length_b   1.000
_cell.length_c   1.000
_cell.angle_alpha   90.00
_cell.angle_beta   90.00
_cell.angle_gamma   90.00
#
_symmetry.space_group_name_H-M   'P 1'
#
loop_
_entity.id
_entity.type
_entity.pdbx_description
1 polymer ?
#
loop_
_entity_poly.entity_id
_entity_poly.type
_entity_poly.pdbx_seq_one_letter_code
_entity_poly.pdbx_strand_id
1 'polypeptide(L)'
;MSAYTPEEAEALRLKHLSAVIQNQDFTAQEIEEKFAPGTFGCHEAMHVASMMSDLVDDRLCRHPAVLRDPDFFRVALEAQEALWTLYQAIGTKHMER
;
A
#
# COMPACT_ATOMS: atom_id res chain seq x y z
N MET A 1 9.38 8.67 -10.54
CA MET A 1 8.33 8.44 -11.57
C MET A 1 7.72 7.07 -11.29
N SER A 2 6.39 6.92 -11.35
CA SER A 2 5.73 5.62 -11.16
C SER A 2 6.18 4.63 -12.22
N ALA A 3 6.36 3.36 -11.84
CA ALA A 3 6.68 2.27 -12.77
C ALA A 3 5.52 1.91 -13.73
N TYR A 4 4.33 2.44 -13.47
CA TYR A 4 3.10 2.18 -14.23
C TYR A 4 2.42 3.48 -14.62
N THR A 5 1.79 3.51 -15.81
CA THR A 5 0.80 4.54 -16.14
C THR A 5 -0.47 4.36 -15.29
N PRO A 6 -1.32 5.40 -15.15
CA PRO A 6 -2.61 5.26 -14.45
C PRO A 6 -3.48 4.13 -15.00
N GLU A 7 -3.50 3.95 -16.32
CA GLU A 7 -4.28 2.92 -17.00
C GLU A 7 -3.73 1.51 -16.69
N GLU A 8 -2.41 1.35 -16.68
CA GLU A 8 -1.77 0.08 -16.31
C GLU A 8 -2.01 -0.28 -14.84
N ALA A 9 -1.94 0.71 -13.95
CA ALA A 9 -2.23 0.52 -12.53
C ALA A 9 -3.70 0.11 -12.29
N GLU A 10 -4.64 0.75 -12.99
CA GLU A 10 -6.07 0.40 -12.87
C GLU A 10 -6.36 -0.99 -13.46
N ALA A 11 -5.77 -1.34 -14.60
CA ALA A 11 -5.90 -2.67 -15.17
C ALA A 11 -5.37 -3.76 -14.22
N LEU A 12 -4.25 -3.49 -13.54
CA LEU A 12 -3.70 -4.40 -12.54
C LEU A 12 -4.60 -4.52 -11.29
N ARG A 13 -5.17 -3.40 -10.81
CA ARG A 13 -6.12 -3.39 -9.69
C ARG A 13 -7.36 -4.24 -10.00
N LEU A 14 -7.96 -4.06 -11.18
CA LEU A 14 -9.13 -4.83 -11.61
C LEU A 14 -8.82 -6.32 -11.76
N LYS A 15 -7.63 -6.66 -12.26
CA LYS A 15 -7.15 -8.05 -12.32
C LYS A 15 -7.05 -8.68 -10.93
N HIS A 16 -6.46 -7.98 -9.97
CA HIS A 16 -6.35 -8.48 -8.59
C HIS A 16 -7.71 -8.60 -7.90
N LEU A 17 -8.59 -7.61 -8.06
CA LEU A 17 -9.95 -7.64 -7.52
C LEU A 17 -10.75 -8.83 -8.07
N SER A 18 -10.68 -9.08 -9.37
CA SER A 18 -11.31 -10.24 -10.00
C SER A 18 -10.79 -11.56 -9.42
N ALA A 19 -9.49 -11.67 -9.19
CA ALA A 19 -8.89 -12.88 -8.61
C ALA A 19 -9.38 -13.14 -7.17
N VAL A 20 -9.45 -12.12 -6.32
CA VAL A 20 -9.98 -12.22 -4.95
C VAL A 20 -11.43 -12.73 -4.96
N ILE A 21 -12.25 -12.21 -5.87
CA ILE A 21 -13.66 -12.62 -6.00
C ILE A 21 -13.78 -14.04 -6.56
N GLN A 22 -13.00 -14.39 -7.59
CA GLN A 22 -13.03 -15.71 -8.24
C GLN A 22 -12.54 -16.83 -7.32
N ASN A 23 -11.55 -16.54 -6.47
CA ASN A 23 -11.01 -17.50 -5.51
C ASN A 23 -11.92 -17.71 -4.28
N GLN A 24 -13.06 -17.03 -4.21
CA GLN A 24 -14.01 -17.05 -3.09
C GLN A 24 -13.42 -16.59 -1.75
N ASP A 25 -12.36 -15.78 -1.77
CA ASP A 25 -11.83 -15.17 -0.55
C ASP A 25 -12.85 -14.16 0.01
N PHE A 26 -13.49 -13.38 -0.88
CA PHE A 26 -14.59 -12.46 -0.56
C PHE A 26 -15.51 -12.23 -1.77
N THR A 27 -16.81 -12.00 -1.53
CA THR A 27 -17.70 -11.43 -2.56
C THR A 27 -17.50 -9.92 -2.71
N ALA A 28 -17.95 -9.33 -3.83
CA ALA A 28 -17.90 -7.88 -4.02
C ALA A 28 -18.66 -7.11 -2.93
N GLN A 29 -19.80 -7.65 -2.47
CA GLN A 29 -20.57 -7.06 -1.38
C GLN A 29 -19.80 -7.12 -0.05
N GLU A 30 -19.18 -8.25 0.27
CA GLU A 30 -18.36 -8.36 1.49
C GLU A 30 -17.13 -7.45 1.46
N ILE A 31 -16.55 -7.21 0.27
CA ILE A 31 -15.44 -6.26 0.12
C ILE A 31 -15.89 -4.86 0.55
N GLU A 32 -17.06 -4.42 0.06
CA GLU A 32 -17.62 -3.12 0.44
C GLU A 32 -17.93 -3.07 1.95
N GLU A 33 -18.64 -4.07 2.48
CA GLU A 33 -19.09 -4.09 3.87
C GLU A 33 -17.93 -4.18 4.88
N LYS A 34 -16.85 -4.92 4.56
CA LYS A 34 -15.77 -5.21 5.51
C LYS A 34 -14.56 -4.27 5.35
N PHE A 35 -14.39 -3.62 4.20
CA PHE A 35 -13.17 -2.85 3.88
C PHE A 35 -13.42 -1.41 3.40
N ALA A 36 -14.68 -0.93 3.34
CA ALA A 36 -14.97 0.49 3.12
C ALA A 36 -14.38 1.40 4.23
N PRO A 37 -14.17 2.71 3.97
CA PRO A 37 -13.78 3.67 5.02
C PRO A 37 -14.64 3.57 6.29
N GLY A 38 -14.01 3.70 7.46
CA GLY A 38 -14.66 3.55 8.76
C GLY A 38 -14.85 2.10 9.25
N THR A 39 -14.56 1.10 8.42
CA THR A 39 -14.57 -0.33 8.82
C THR A 39 -13.23 -0.76 9.44
N PHE A 40 -13.25 -1.88 10.16
CA PHE A 40 -12.02 -2.49 10.68
C PHE A 40 -11.07 -2.91 9.56
N GLY A 41 -11.56 -3.48 8.45
CA GLY A 41 -10.70 -3.89 7.34
C GLY A 41 -9.96 -2.72 6.68
N CYS A 42 -10.59 -1.55 6.60
CA CYS A 42 -9.92 -0.33 6.15
C CYS A 42 -8.83 0.14 7.14
N HIS A 43 -9.08 0.04 8.45
CA HIS A 43 -8.08 0.33 9.47
C HIS A 43 -6.87 -0.60 9.38
N GLU A 44 -7.10 -1.90 9.19
CA GLU A 44 -6.01 -2.86 9.03
C GLU A 44 -5.13 -2.54 7.82
N ALA A 45 -5.72 -2.14 6.68
CA ALA A 45 -4.95 -1.71 5.51
C ALA A 45 -4.08 -0.47 5.81
N MET A 46 -4.62 0.51 6.52
CA MET A 46 -3.87 1.68 7.01
C MET A 46 -2.73 1.26 7.94
N HIS A 47 -3.01 0.39 8.90
CA HIS A 47 -2.03 -0.09 9.87
C HIS A 47 -0.89 -0.85 9.21
N VAL A 48 -1.20 -1.75 8.27
CA VAL A 48 -0.18 -2.50 7.51
C VAL A 48 0.69 -1.56 6.67
N ALA A 49 0.12 -0.53 6.04
CA ALA A 49 0.90 0.47 5.31
C ALA A 49 1.91 1.19 6.23
N SER A 50 1.51 1.53 7.45
CA SER A 50 2.40 2.11 8.48
C SER A 50 3.52 1.14 8.86
N MET A 51 3.19 -0.11 9.19
CA MET A 51 4.18 -1.12 9.58
C MET A 51 5.24 -1.34 8.49
N MET A 52 4.81 -1.36 7.23
CA MET A 52 5.73 -1.53 6.10
C MET A 52 6.59 -0.28 5.90
N SER A 53 6.03 0.93 6.07
CA SER A 53 6.80 2.17 6.02
C SER A 53 7.90 2.19 7.09
N ASP A 54 7.56 1.82 8.32
CA ASP A 54 8.50 1.72 9.44
C ASP A 54 9.58 0.67 9.16
N LEU A 55 9.21 -0.49 8.61
CA LEU A 55 10.18 -1.53 8.26
C LEU A 55 11.18 -1.06 7.20
N VAL A 56 10.71 -0.34 6.18
CA VAL A 56 11.58 0.19 5.12
C VAL A 56 12.51 1.27 5.68
N ASP A 57 12.02 2.20 6.50
CA ASP A 57 12.85 3.23 7.12
C ASP A 57 13.88 2.62 8.09
N ASP A 58 13.40 1.82 9.04
CA ASP A 58 14.23 1.34 10.15
C ASP A 58 15.21 0.24 9.76
N ARG A 59 14.86 -0.58 8.76
CA ARG A 59 15.67 -1.73 8.36
C ARG A 59 16.33 -1.52 7.01
N LEU A 60 15.55 -1.22 5.97
CA LEU A 60 16.09 -1.21 4.61
C LEU A 60 16.97 0.02 4.36
N CYS A 61 16.50 1.22 4.67
CA CYS A 61 17.25 2.46 4.48
C CYS A 61 18.52 2.52 5.34
N ARG A 62 18.54 1.80 6.47
CA ARG A 62 19.68 1.70 7.39
C ARG A 62 20.57 0.48 7.15
N HIS A 63 20.26 -0.35 6.15
CA HIS A 63 21.06 -1.52 5.84
C HIS A 63 22.42 -1.10 5.25
N PRO A 64 23.57 -1.65 5.70
CA PRO A 64 24.89 -1.22 5.21
C PRO A 64 25.07 -1.32 3.69
N ALA A 65 24.47 -2.33 3.04
CA ALA A 65 24.53 -2.46 1.58
C ALA A 65 23.74 -1.35 0.85
N VAL A 66 22.65 -0.85 1.45
CA VAL A 66 21.85 0.25 0.90
C VAL A 66 22.55 1.58 1.15
N LEU A 67 23.10 1.79 2.36
CA LEU A 67 23.86 3.01 2.70
C LEU A 67 25.15 3.17 1.88
N ARG A 68 25.74 2.06 1.42
CA ARG A 68 26.96 2.10 0.61
C ARG A 68 26.73 2.66 -0.80
N ASP A 69 25.51 2.53 -1.34
CA ASP A 69 25.20 2.87 -2.72
C ASP A 69 24.09 3.94 -2.77
N PRO A 70 24.37 5.16 -3.29
CA PRO A 70 23.40 6.25 -3.30
C PRO A 70 22.17 5.94 -4.16
N ASP A 71 22.29 5.15 -5.22
CA ASP A 71 21.15 4.78 -6.06
C ASP A 71 20.24 3.80 -5.34
N PHE A 72 20.80 2.86 -4.57
CA PHE A 72 20.00 1.96 -3.72
C PHE A 72 19.29 2.72 -2.62
N PHE A 73 19.99 3.64 -1.94
CA PHE A 73 19.39 4.47 -0.90
C PHE A 73 18.24 5.32 -1.45
N ARG A 74 18.42 5.94 -2.62
CA ARG A 74 17.36 6.73 -3.28
C ARG A 74 16.11 5.88 -3.53
N VAL A 75 16.25 4.68 -4.11
CA VAL A 75 15.11 3.80 -4.41
C VAL A 75 14.44 3.29 -3.12
N ALA A 76 15.20 2.97 -2.07
CA ALA A 76 14.64 2.58 -0.78
C ALA A 76 13.84 3.72 -0.13
N LEU A 77 14.35 4.96 -0.22
CA LEU A 77 13.67 6.14 0.28
C LEU A 77 12.37 6.43 -0.49
N GLU A 78 12.39 6.32 -1.83
CA GLU A 78 11.18 6.44 -2.66
C GLU A 78 10.11 5.41 -2.30
N ALA A 79 10.51 4.17 -1.95
CA ALA A 79 9.58 3.15 -1.49
C ALA A 79 8.96 3.50 -0.12
N GLN A 80 9.75 4.03 0.81
CA GLN A 80 9.27 4.51 2.11
C GLN A 80 8.25 5.65 1.94
N GLU A 81 8.54 6.62 1.08
CA GLU A 81 7.67 7.76 0.80
C GLU A 81 6.34 7.33 0.16
N ALA A 82 6.39 6.35 -0.75
CA ALA A 82 5.19 5.78 -1.36
C ALA A 82 4.29 5.09 -0.31
N LEU A 83 4.87 4.32 0.62
CA LEU A 83 4.13 3.69 1.71
C LEU A 83 3.53 4.72 2.68
N TRP A 84 4.29 5.78 2.99
CA TRP A 84 3.80 6.87 3.83
C TRP A 84 2.65 7.63 3.17
N THR A 85 2.75 7.92 1.87
CA THR A 85 1.69 8.54 1.08
C THR A 85 0.43 7.68 1.08
N LEU A 86 0.56 6.36 0.94
CA LEU A 86 -0.56 5.43 1.02
C LEU A 86 -1.21 5.42 2.41
N TYR A 87 -0.42 5.36 3.48
CA TYR A 87 -0.89 5.45 4.86
C TYR A 87 -1.74 6.70 5.07
N GLN A 88 -1.24 7.87 4.65
CA GLN A 88 -1.96 9.15 4.77
C GLN A 88 -3.24 9.19 3.93
N ALA A 89 -3.21 8.68 2.70
CA ALA A 89 -4.37 8.64 1.82
C ALA A 89 -5.49 7.75 2.37
N ILE A 90 -5.15 6.59 2.94
CA ILE A 90 -6.12 5.71 3.60
C ILE A 90 -6.64 6.39 4.87
N GLY A 91 -5.76 6.91 5.72
CA GLY A 91 -6.13 7.55 6.98
C GLY A 91 -7.08 8.74 6.78
N THR A 92 -6.82 9.57 5.78
CA THR A 92 -7.70 10.70 5.41
C THR A 92 -9.11 10.20 5.09
N LYS A 93 -9.25 9.27 4.14
CA LYS A 93 -10.55 8.72 3.76
C LYS A 93 -11.24 7.98 4.91
N HIS A 94 -10.49 7.24 5.72
CA HIS A 94 -11.01 6.49 6.86
C HIS A 94 -11.64 7.39 7.93
N MET A 95 -11.08 8.59 8.13
CA MET A 95 -11.51 9.54 9.15
C MET A 95 -12.62 10.49 8.68
N GLU A 96 -12.72 10.78 7.38
CA GLU A 96 -13.58 11.86 6.85
C GLU A 96 -15.09 11.54 6.73
N ARG A 97 -15.53 10.29 6.97
CA ARG A 97 -16.94 9.82 6.89
C ARG A 97 -17.87 10.55 5.91
#